data_AF-A0A7W7YES1-F1
#
_entry.id   AF-A0A7W7YES1-F1
#
_cell.length_a   1.000
_cell.length_b   1.000
_cell.length_c   1.000
_cell.angle_alpha   90.00
_cell.angle_beta   90.00
_cell.angle_gamma   90.00
#
_symmetry.space_group_name_H-M   'P 1'
#
loop_
_entity.id
_entity.type
_entity.pdbx_description
1 polymer ?
#
loop_
_entity_poly.entity_id
_entity_poly.type
_entity_poly.pdbx_seq_one_letter_code
_entity_poly.pdbx_strand_id
1 'polypeptide(L)'
;MNQPALLQEMEWDAAQLAADFPPVWRHAHKQAVYKRVLEEGGHPQGRVHLTRWSMGLLPEEVRLGSCTVRAEPGFFTYSTSNAGVWHLNFADPRLFAAYGSPLMAQDEWQVMEHPILGSIREALLHDELPALTRADGVSTPVLVAHVPRQCVLDLAGRAAPAKSGLRGWLEGLFGGAVTNLSPLYGNDFGKATLEQVMSALTVLKPAVPSNILAISSPTGTGTYTRMQITDILQTAYNGFVAARLESQRGKVPASDVEIHTGWWGCGAFGGNRTLMGLLQILAAHMAGIGRIILHYGAEDGRVPFGDAMAFLNLVADGSVRTTTSSVIDEVEALHFRWGHSDGN
;
A
#
# COMPACT_ATOMS: atom_id res chain seq x y z
N MET A 1 1.70 -9.64 -27.43
CA MET A 1 2.18 -8.60 -26.50
C MET A 1 1.52 -8.84 -25.15
N ASN A 2 2.00 -9.80 -24.36
CA ASN A 2 1.24 -10.33 -23.21
C ASN A 2 1.63 -9.70 -21.86
N GLN A 3 2.73 -8.95 -21.79
CA GLN A 3 3.21 -8.34 -20.54
C GLN A 3 2.94 -6.83 -20.52
N PRO A 4 2.83 -6.21 -19.33
CA PRO A 4 2.75 -4.76 -19.19
C PRO A 4 4.00 -4.10 -19.79
N ALA A 5 3.82 -2.97 -20.46
CA ALA A 5 4.90 -2.20 -21.06
C ALA A 5 5.13 -0.90 -20.29
N LEU A 6 6.38 -0.43 -20.28
CA LEU A 6 6.73 0.85 -19.66
C LEU A 6 6.11 2.01 -20.48
N LEU A 7 5.33 2.85 -19.80
CA LEU A 7 4.69 4.05 -20.38
C LEU A 7 5.48 5.32 -20.08
N GLN A 8 6.06 5.40 -18.90
CA GLN A 8 6.77 6.58 -18.41
C GLN A 8 7.86 6.16 -17.43
N GLU A 9 8.98 6.86 -17.49
CA GLU A 9 10.11 6.67 -16.59
C GLU A 9 10.72 8.04 -16.27
N MET A 10 10.96 8.27 -14.98
CA MET A 10 11.52 9.53 -14.48
C MET A 10 12.45 9.23 -13.31
N GLU A 11 13.49 10.05 -13.16
CA GLU A 11 14.43 9.98 -12.04
C GLU A 11 14.71 11.39 -11.55
N TRP A 12 14.76 11.55 -10.22
CA TRP A 12 15.11 12.81 -9.60
C TRP A 12 16.12 12.61 -8.47
N ASP A 13 16.94 13.63 -8.25
CA ASP A 13 17.55 13.83 -6.94
C ASP A 13 16.45 14.25 -5.94
N ALA A 14 16.33 13.54 -4.83
CA ALA A 14 15.22 13.72 -3.90
C ALA A 14 15.28 15.07 -3.17
N ALA A 15 16.48 15.61 -2.91
CA ALA A 15 16.63 16.91 -2.27
C ALA A 15 16.21 18.03 -3.23
N GLN A 16 16.67 17.97 -4.48
CA GLN A 16 16.31 18.93 -5.52
C GLN A 16 14.80 18.88 -5.82
N LEU A 17 14.23 17.68 -5.97
CA LEU A 17 12.79 17.50 -6.21
C LEU A 17 11.94 18.13 -5.09
N ALA A 18 12.32 17.92 -3.82
CA ALA A 18 11.61 18.51 -2.70
C ALA A 18 11.77 20.04 -2.61
N ALA A 19 12.87 20.59 -3.12
CA ALA A 19 13.11 22.02 -3.17
C ALA A 19 12.30 22.70 -4.28
N ASP A 20 12.28 22.12 -5.47
CA ASP A 20 11.59 22.68 -6.65
C ASP A 20 10.08 22.47 -6.57
N PHE A 21 9.66 21.30 -6.05
CA PHE A 21 8.26 20.88 -5.98
C PHE A 21 7.94 20.37 -4.57
N PRO A 22 7.92 21.25 -3.55
CA PRO A 22 7.63 20.84 -2.18
C PRO A 22 6.22 20.24 -2.06
N PRO A 23 6.01 19.23 -1.18
CA PRO A 23 4.70 18.66 -0.99
C PRO A 23 3.73 19.69 -0.38
N VAL A 24 2.51 19.76 -0.92
CA VAL A 24 1.47 20.72 -0.56
C VAL A 24 0.54 20.14 0.51
N TRP A 25 0.93 20.29 1.77
CA TRP A 25 0.11 19.92 2.92
C TRP A 25 -0.98 20.95 3.21
N ARG A 26 -2.25 20.61 3.01
CA ARG A 26 -3.38 21.54 3.25
C ARG A 26 -3.89 21.49 4.69
N HIS A 27 -3.83 20.32 5.33
CA HIS A 27 -4.27 20.15 6.71
C HIS A 27 -3.20 20.55 7.74
N ALA A 28 -3.61 21.26 8.80
CA ALA A 28 -2.69 21.80 9.81
C ALA A 28 -1.86 20.72 10.52
N HIS A 29 -2.43 19.56 10.83
CA HIS A 29 -1.66 18.46 11.44
C HIS A 29 -0.55 17.97 10.51
N LYS A 30 -0.84 17.83 9.22
CA LYS A 30 0.11 17.36 8.21
C LYS A 30 1.25 18.36 8.00
N GLN A 31 0.92 19.65 7.96
CA GLN A 31 1.91 20.74 7.94
C GLN A 31 2.83 20.68 9.16
N ALA A 32 2.27 20.48 10.35
CA ALA A 32 3.05 20.42 11.58
C ALA A 32 3.95 19.18 11.64
N VAL A 33 3.48 18.01 11.17
CA VAL A 33 4.29 16.79 11.08
C VAL A 33 5.46 17.01 10.12
N TYR A 34 5.18 17.52 8.92
CA TYR A 34 6.23 17.76 7.92
C TYR A 34 7.26 18.79 8.40
N LYS A 35 6.80 19.88 9.04
CA LYS A 35 7.68 20.86 9.69
C LYS A 35 8.60 20.20 10.72
N ARG A 36 8.05 19.34 11.58
CA ARG A 36 8.85 18.63 12.59
C ARG A 36 9.89 17.71 11.95
N VAL A 37 9.53 16.99 10.88
CA VAL A 37 10.45 16.14 10.12
C VAL A 37 11.62 16.95 9.57
N LEU A 38 11.36 18.11 8.96
CA LEU A 38 12.40 18.99 8.42
C LEU A 38 13.30 19.58 9.52
N GLU A 39 12.73 20.11 10.61
CA GLU A 39 13.48 20.70 11.72
C GLU A 39 14.41 19.68 12.40
N GLU A 40 13.99 18.43 12.43
CA GLU A 40 14.75 17.34 13.01
C GLU A 40 15.82 16.77 12.06
N GLY A 41 15.98 17.30 10.84
CA GLY A 41 16.98 16.86 9.88
C GLY A 41 16.55 15.67 9.03
N GLY A 42 15.25 15.37 8.98
CA GLY A 42 14.66 14.44 8.02
C GLY A 42 14.57 15.06 6.63
N HIS A 43 15.70 15.43 6.02
CA HIS A 43 15.74 15.89 4.64
C HIS A 43 15.79 14.70 3.67
N PRO A 44 15.07 14.76 2.53
CA PRO A 44 15.12 13.68 1.56
C PRO A 44 16.50 13.66 0.90
N GLN A 45 17.05 12.47 0.70
CA GLN A 45 18.37 12.26 0.11
C GLN A 45 18.31 11.06 -0.84
N GLY A 46 19.27 11.00 -1.76
CA GLY A 46 19.37 9.93 -2.75
C GLY A 46 18.55 10.21 -3.99
N ARG A 47 18.45 9.20 -4.86
CA ARG A 47 17.67 9.25 -6.09
C ARG A 47 16.36 8.51 -5.91
N VAL A 48 15.28 9.12 -6.36
CA VAL A 48 13.97 8.47 -6.47
C VAL A 48 13.68 8.21 -7.94
N HIS A 49 13.17 7.01 -8.22
CA HIS A 49 12.93 6.56 -9.59
C HIS A 49 11.48 6.13 -9.72
N LEU A 50 10.75 6.77 -10.64
CA LEU A 50 9.35 6.49 -10.93
C LEU A 50 9.22 5.79 -12.27
N THR A 51 8.42 4.72 -12.30
CA THR A 51 7.96 4.11 -13.55
C THR A 51 6.44 3.96 -13.54
N ARG A 52 5.82 4.13 -14.72
CA ARG A 52 4.39 3.89 -14.94
C ARG A 52 4.23 2.87 -16.05
N TRP A 53 3.33 1.92 -15.86
CA TRP A 53 3.20 0.75 -16.73
C TRP A 53 1.79 0.65 -17.33
N SER A 54 1.71 0.09 -18.53
CA SER A 54 0.45 -0.27 -19.18
C SER A 54 -0.09 -1.58 -18.62
N MET A 55 -1.33 -1.93 -18.96
CA MET A 55 -1.84 -3.26 -18.72
C MET A 55 -1.40 -4.22 -19.81
N GLY A 56 -0.89 -5.37 -19.40
CA GLY A 56 -0.80 -6.58 -20.21
C GLY A 56 -2.04 -7.46 -20.05
N LEU A 57 -2.12 -8.51 -20.87
CA LEU A 57 -3.17 -9.52 -20.76
C LEU A 57 -2.86 -10.47 -19.60
N LEU A 58 -3.91 -11.00 -18.97
CA LEU A 58 -3.73 -12.17 -18.11
C LEU A 58 -3.17 -13.33 -18.96
N PRO A 59 -2.30 -14.20 -18.40
CA PRO A 59 -1.91 -15.43 -19.07
C PRO A 59 -3.14 -16.30 -19.33
N GLU A 60 -3.07 -17.17 -20.34
CA GLU A 60 -4.17 -18.07 -20.67
C GLU A 60 -4.34 -19.17 -19.60
N GLU A 61 -3.24 -19.60 -19.00
CA GLU A 61 -3.18 -20.59 -17.93
C GLU A 61 -2.75 -19.95 -16.60
N VAL A 62 -3.44 -20.33 -15.54
CA VAL A 62 -3.01 -20.14 -14.15
C VAL A 62 -1.95 -21.19 -13.82
N ARG A 63 -0.76 -20.71 -13.47
CA ARG A 63 0.30 -21.55 -12.91
C ARG A 63 0.62 -21.05 -11.52
N LEU A 64 0.38 -21.90 -10.52
CA LEU A 64 0.78 -21.60 -9.15
C LEU A 64 2.30 -21.82 -9.03
N GLY A 65 3.05 -20.71 -9.07
CA GLY A 65 4.50 -20.73 -8.85
C GLY A 65 4.87 -21.03 -7.40
N SER A 66 6.16 -21.02 -7.08
CA SER A 66 6.70 -21.24 -5.72
C SER A 66 6.53 -20.03 -4.77
N CYS A 67 5.56 -19.14 -5.04
CA CYS A 67 5.30 -17.97 -4.23
C CYS A 67 4.95 -18.40 -2.80
N THR A 68 5.67 -17.88 -1.80
CA THR A 68 5.32 -18.10 -0.40
C THR A 68 4.33 -17.04 0.06
N VAL A 69 3.23 -17.47 0.68
CA VAL A 69 2.20 -16.59 1.23
C VAL A 69 2.35 -16.53 2.74
N ARG A 70 2.39 -15.33 3.32
CA ARG A 70 2.34 -15.12 4.77
C ARG A 70 1.27 -14.10 5.14
N ALA A 71 0.63 -14.33 6.28
CA ALA A 71 -0.25 -13.36 6.90
C ALA A 71 0.40 -12.87 8.20
N GLU A 72 0.50 -11.56 8.37
CA GLU A 72 1.17 -10.94 9.52
C GLU A 72 0.25 -9.94 10.22
N PRO A 73 0.21 -9.93 11.57
CA PRO A 73 -0.54 -8.93 12.32
C PRO A 73 0.07 -7.56 12.16
N GLY A 74 -0.77 -6.53 12.28
CA GLY A 74 -0.36 -5.15 12.23
C GLY A 74 -0.29 -4.59 10.81
N PHE A 75 0.51 -3.54 10.67
CA PHE A 75 0.66 -2.78 9.43
C PHE A 75 2.06 -2.99 8.84
N PHE A 76 2.29 -2.43 7.66
CA PHE A 76 3.53 -2.63 6.92
C PHE A 76 4.77 -2.43 7.78
N THR A 77 5.60 -3.48 7.79
CA THR A 77 6.94 -3.44 8.33
C THR A 77 7.90 -3.05 7.21
N TYR A 78 8.49 -1.86 7.34
CA TYR A 78 9.54 -1.43 6.43
C TYR A 78 10.87 -1.97 6.94
N SER A 79 11.30 -3.12 6.43
CA SER A 79 12.63 -3.67 6.71
C SER A 79 13.72 -2.82 6.05
N THR A 80 14.97 -3.01 6.47
CA THR A 80 16.10 -2.26 5.92
C THR A 80 16.29 -2.57 4.43
N SER A 81 16.55 -1.53 3.64
CA SER A 81 16.74 -1.49 2.17
C SER A 81 17.01 -2.83 1.49
N ASN A 82 15.95 -3.46 0.96
CA ASN A 82 16.06 -4.55 0.00
C ASN A 82 15.39 -4.13 -1.32
N ALA A 83 16.17 -4.10 -2.39
CA ALA A 83 15.71 -3.68 -3.72
C ALA A 83 14.56 -4.55 -4.28
N GLY A 84 14.35 -5.76 -3.76
CA GLY A 84 13.25 -6.64 -4.14
C GLY A 84 11.95 -6.46 -3.35
N VAL A 85 11.93 -5.65 -2.30
CA VAL A 85 10.77 -5.50 -1.42
C VAL A 85 9.94 -4.29 -1.85
N TRP A 86 8.66 -4.52 -2.16
CA TRP A 86 7.71 -3.50 -2.60
C TRP A 86 6.51 -3.43 -1.66
N HIS A 87 6.12 -2.21 -1.30
CA HIS A 87 4.99 -1.95 -0.42
C HIS A 87 3.82 -1.40 -1.22
N LEU A 88 2.68 -2.07 -1.16
CA LEU A 88 1.50 -1.70 -1.94
C LEU A 88 0.86 -0.42 -1.38
N ASN A 89 0.84 0.64 -2.17
CA ASN A 89 -0.02 1.78 -1.96
C ASN A 89 -1.42 1.48 -2.50
N PHE A 90 -2.44 1.61 -1.65
CA PHE A 90 -3.86 1.41 -1.97
C PHE A 90 -4.42 2.66 -2.64
N ALA A 91 -3.90 2.95 -3.83
CA ALA A 91 -4.00 4.25 -4.46
C ALA A 91 -5.43 4.63 -4.90
N ASP A 92 -5.71 5.93 -4.87
CA ASP A 92 -6.76 6.54 -5.70
C ASP A 92 -6.39 6.45 -7.20
N PRO A 93 -7.36 6.44 -8.13
CA PRO A 93 -7.11 6.55 -9.57
C PRO A 93 -6.22 7.74 -9.95
N ARG A 94 -6.26 8.81 -9.16
CA ARG A 94 -5.33 9.94 -9.24
C ARG A 94 -4.24 9.74 -8.17
N LEU A 95 -3.02 9.46 -8.62
CA LEU A 95 -1.88 9.09 -7.78
C LEU A 95 -1.66 10.11 -6.65
N PHE A 96 -1.74 9.68 -5.40
CA PHE A 96 -1.56 10.51 -4.19
C PHE A 96 -2.51 11.71 -4.08
N ALA A 97 -3.71 11.68 -4.67
CA ALA A 97 -4.53 12.89 -4.81
C ALA A 97 -5.01 13.53 -3.50
N ALA A 98 -5.17 12.74 -2.44
CA ALA A 98 -5.72 13.20 -1.18
C ALA A 98 -4.67 13.35 -0.06
N TYR A 99 -3.36 13.22 -0.35
CA TYR A 99 -2.30 13.27 0.66
C TYR A 99 -2.33 14.52 1.54
N GLY A 100 -2.74 15.67 0.98
CA GLY A 100 -2.81 16.94 1.72
C GLY A 100 -4.06 17.13 2.58
N SER A 101 -5.06 16.26 2.46
CA SER A 101 -6.39 16.34 3.11
C SER A 101 -6.35 15.98 4.61
N PRO A 102 -7.44 16.16 5.40
CA PRO A 102 -7.51 15.67 6.78
C PRO A 102 -7.59 14.15 6.91
N LEU A 103 -7.79 13.41 5.82
CA LEU A 103 -7.88 11.95 5.83
C LEU A 103 -6.51 11.30 6.09
N MET A 104 -6.50 10.21 6.86
CA MET A 104 -5.33 9.36 7.05
C MET A 104 -5.65 7.89 6.74
N ALA A 105 -6.06 7.61 5.49
CA ALA A 105 -6.13 6.23 5.02
C ALA A 105 -4.73 5.74 4.62
N GLN A 106 -4.64 4.50 4.13
CA GLN A 106 -3.36 3.88 3.84
C GLN A 106 -2.53 4.65 2.80
N ASP A 107 -3.17 5.25 1.79
CA ASP A 107 -2.49 6.08 0.79
C ASP A 107 -1.86 7.33 1.44
N GLU A 108 -2.67 8.13 2.14
CA GLU A 108 -2.20 9.36 2.78
C GLU A 108 -1.16 9.09 3.88
N TRP A 109 -1.30 7.98 4.60
CA TRP A 109 -0.33 7.58 5.62
C TRP A 109 1.02 7.26 4.99
N GLN A 110 1.05 6.50 3.90
CA GLN A 110 2.31 6.19 3.25
C GLN A 110 3.00 7.44 2.68
N VAL A 111 2.23 8.40 2.14
CA VAL A 111 2.78 9.71 1.71
C VAL A 111 3.26 10.55 2.90
N MET A 112 2.59 10.49 4.06
CA MET A 112 3.06 11.17 5.27
C MET A 112 4.41 10.64 5.74
N GLU A 113 4.60 9.32 5.73
CA GLU A 113 5.88 8.70 6.10
C GLU A 113 6.98 8.88 5.04
N HIS A 114 6.58 9.13 3.79
CA HIS A 114 7.47 9.37 2.64
C HIS A 114 7.11 10.68 1.92
N PRO A 115 7.37 11.86 2.53
CA PRO A 115 6.93 13.15 1.99
C PRO A 115 7.28 13.43 0.52
N ILE A 116 8.37 12.84 0.01
CA ILE A 116 8.79 12.97 -1.38
C ILE A 116 7.75 12.44 -2.38
N LEU A 117 6.86 11.53 -1.98
CA LEU A 117 5.75 11.07 -2.83
C LEU A 117 4.79 12.22 -3.16
N GLY A 118 4.59 13.15 -2.22
CA GLY A 118 3.85 14.38 -2.47
C GLY A 118 4.57 15.27 -3.48
N SER A 119 5.88 15.44 -3.37
CA SER A 119 6.69 16.19 -4.35
C SER A 119 6.65 15.60 -5.76
N ILE A 120 6.70 14.27 -5.88
CA ILE A 120 6.55 13.58 -7.17
C ILE A 120 5.22 13.95 -7.81
N ARG A 121 4.12 13.94 -7.03
CA ARG A 121 2.82 14.37 -7.54
C ARG A 121 2.85 15.82 -8.03
N GLU A 122 3.39 16.74 -7.25
CA GLU A 122 3.44 18.16 -7.64
C GLU A 122 4.30 18.39 -8.89
N ALA A 123 5.43 17.70 -9.04
CA ALA A 123 6.26 17.75 -10.24
C ALA A 123 5.52 17.23 -11.47
N LEU A 124 4.84 16.08 -11.36
CA LEU A 124 4.03 15.54 -12.46
C LEU A 124 2.90 16.51 -12.87
N LEU A 125 2.24 17.14 -11.91
CA LEU A 125 1.17 18.10 -12.20
C LEU A 125 1.70 19.39 -12.83
N HIS A 126 2.84 19.90 -12.36
CA HIS A 126 3.48 21.08 -12.92
C HIS A 126 3.89 20.86 -14.38
N ASP A 127 4.44 19.69 -14.70
CA ASP A 127 4.90 19.35 -16.04
C ASP A 127 3.77 18.83 -16.95
N GLU A 128 2.51 18.91 -16.50
CA GLU A 128 1.32 18.39 -17.20
C GLU A 128 1.42 16.89 -17.57
N LEU A 129 2.15 16.12 -16.77
CA LEU A 129 2.34 14.68 -16.94
C LEU A 129 1.26 13.86 -16.20
N PRO A 130 0.97 12.63 -16.65
CA PRO A 130 -0.04 11.79 -16.01
C PRO A 130 0.30 11.40 -14.56
N ALA A 131 -0.39 11.98 -13.59
CA ALA A 131 -0.39 11.57 -12.18
C ALA A 131 -1.54 10.58 -11.88
N LEU A 132 -1.55 9.44 -12.57
CA LEU A 132 -2.68 8.50 -12.61
C LEU A 132 -2.26 7.04 -12.39
N THR A 133 -3.01 6.33 -11.55
CA THR A 133 -2.95 4.86 -11.41
C THR A 133 -4.05 4.15 -12.20
N ARG A 134 -5.00 4.91 -12.78
CA ARG A 134 -5.94 4.48 -13.81
C ARG A 134 -6.09 5.55 -14.89
N ALA A 135 -6.05 5.16 -16.16
CA ALA A 135 -6.34 6.01 -17.31
C ALA A 135 -7.42 5.34 -18.17
N ASP A 136 -8.44 6.11 -18.58
CA ASP A 136 -9.56 5.63 -19.39
C ASP A 136 -10.23 4.36 -18.84
N GLY A 137 -10.34 4.28 -17.50
CA GLY A 137 -10.93 3.13 -16.80
C GLY A 137 -10.00 1.91 -16.66
N VAL A 138 -8.79 1.95 -17.23
CA VAL A 138 -7.81 0.86 -17.21
C VAL A 138 -6.71 1.17 -16.20
N SER A 139 -6.26 0.18 -15.44
CA SER A 139 -5.15 0.36 -14.51
C SER A 139 -3.85 0.74 -15.23
N THR A 140 -3.06 1.60 -14.61
CA THR A 140 -1.69 1.92 -15.03
C THR A 140 -0.82 1.92 -13.79
N PRO A 141 -0.28 0.76 -13.36
CA PRO A 141 0.52 0.65 -12.14
C PRO A 141 1.66 1.65 -12.13
N VAL A 142 1.89 2.30 -10.98
CA VAL A 142 2.99 3.23 -10.77
C VAL A 142 3.92 2.66 -9.71
N LEU A 143 5.21 2.64 -9.98
CA LEU A 143 6.24 2.17 -9.07
C LEU A 143 7.16 3.33 -8.76
N VAL A 144 7.52 3.46 -7.48
CA VAL A 144 8.52 4.44 -7.02
C VAL A 144 9.56 3.71 -6.19
N ALA A 145 10.79 3.64 -6.68
CA ALA A 145 11.90 3.00 -6.01
C ALA A 145 12.72 3.99 -5.18
N HIS A 146 13.38 3.46 -4.14
CA HIS A 146 14.31 4.20 -3.28
C HIS A 146 13.71 5.44 -2.59
N VAL A 147 12.44 5.36 -2.23
CA VAL A 147 11.69 6.44 -1.58
C VAL A 147 12.15 6.59 -0.14
N PRO A 148 12.76 7.73 0.26
CA PRO A 148 13.14 7.97 1.64
C PRO A 148 11.90 8.01 2.56
N ARG A 149 11.81 7.04 3.47
CA ARG A 149 10.91 7.06 4.63
C ARG A 149 11.53 7.93 5.71
N GLN A 150 10.88 9.02 6.06
CA GLN A 150 11.45 10.07 6.90
C GLN A 150 10.83 10.10 8.30
N CYS A 151 9.67 9.50 8.48
CA CYS A 151 9.05 9.35 9.78
C CYS A 151 8.20 8.08 9.88
N VAL A 152 7.80 7.78 11.10
CA VAL A 152 6.79 6.79 11.45
C VAL A 152 5.67 7.52 12.16
N LEU A 153 4.43 7.28 11.76
CA LEU A 153 3.26 7.74 12.50
C LEU A 153 2.54 6.52 13.07
N ASP A 154 2.57 6.37 14.40
CA ASP A 154 1.89 5.25 15.04
C ASP A 154 0.38 5.47 15.12
N LEU A 155 -0.34 4.83 14.20
CA LEU A 155 -1.80 4.93 14.12
C LEU A 155 -2.52 4.07 15.14
N ALA A 156 -1.83 3.10 15.77
CA ALA A 156 -2.43 2.15 16.72
C ALA A 156 -2.42 2.66 18.16
N GLY A 157 -1.86 3.85 18.42
CA GLY A 157 -1.86 4.46 19.75
C GLY A 157 -0.95 3.75 20.76
N ARG A 158 0.08 3.00 20.33
CA ARG A 158 1.12 2.53 21.24
C ARG A 158 2.03 3.71 21.57
N ALA A 159 1.61 4.48 22.58
CA ALA A 159 2.44 5.50 23.20
C ALA A 159 3.88 4.97 23.38
N ALA A 160 4.86 5.80 23.02
CA ALA A 160 6.25 5.55 23.40
C ALA A 160 6.32 5.19 24.89
N PRO A 161 7.19 4.26 25.31
CA PRO A 161 7.27 3.87 26.71
C PRO A 161 7.48 5.11 27.58
N ALA A 162 6.57 5.31 28.54
CA ALA A 162 6.61 6.45 29.45
C ALA A 162 8.01 6.57 30.07
N LYS A 163 8.57 7.79 30.09
CA LYS A 163 9.86 8.06 30.73
C LYS A 163 9.83 7.50 32.16
N SER A 164 10.71 6.56 32.46
CA SER A 164 10.82 5.92 33.77
C SER A 164 11.11 6.98 34.84
N GLY A 165 10.12 7.27 35.67
CA GLY A 165 10.22 8.21 36.77
C GLY A 165 9.03 8.07 37.72
N LEU A 166 9.22 8.53 38.96
CA LEU A 166 8.23 8.47 40.05
C LEU A 166 6.84 8.99 39.63
N ARG A 167 6.81 9.93 38.67
CA ARG A 167 5.59 10.51 38.10
C ARG A 167 4.76 9.52 37.28
N GLY A 168 5.39 8.66 36.47
CA GLY A 168 4.70 7.62 35.68
C GLY A 168 4.18 6.46 36.53
N TRP A 169 4.79 6.21 37.69
CA TRP A 169 4.29 5.22 38.66
C TRP A 169 3.09 5.74 39.46
N LEU A 170 3.09 7.04 39.82
CA LEU A 170 1.97 7.68 40.52
C LEU A 170 0.72 7.84 39.64
N GLU A 171 0.87 8.12 38.35
CA GLU A 171 -0.25 8.19 37.39
C GLU A 171 -0.95 6.82 37.18
N GLY A 172 -0.25 5.70 37.40
CA GLY A 172 -0.83 4.35 37.34
C GLY A 172 -1.59 3.92 38.60
N LEU A 173 -1.37 4.56 39.75
CA LEU A 173 -1.95 4.18 41.05
C LEU A 173 -3.21 4.97 41.42
N PHE A 174 -3.32 6.22 40.96
CA PHE A 174 -4.48 7.07 41.21
C PHE A 174 -5.21 7.28 39.88
N GLY A 175 -6.21 6.43 39.60
CA GLY A 175 -6.96 6.38 38.34
C GLY A 175 -7.60 7.70 37.91
N GLY A 176 -6.78 8.61 37.36
CA GLY A 176 -7.18 9.60 36.39
C GLY A 176 -7.04 8.96 35.02
N ALA A 177 -8.07 9.07 34.19
CA ALA A 177 -8.12 8.51 32.85
C ALA A 177 -6.80 8.72 32.08
N VAL A 178 -5.97 7.66 31.99
CA VAL A 178 -5.00 7.54 30.91
C VAL A 178 -5.87 7.50 29.67
N THR A 179 -5.95 8.63 28.97
CA THR A 179 -6.77 8.75 27.78
C THR A 179 -6.27 7.69 26.79
N ASN A 180 -7.14 6.73 26.49
CA ASN A 180 -6.99 5.79 25.39
C ASN A 180 -6.63 6.60 24.14
N LEU A 181 -5.34 6.67 23.78
CA LEU A 181 -4.90 7.35 22.57
C LEU A 181 -5.61 6.68 21.40
N SER A 182 -6.48 7.47 20.77
CA SER A 182 -7.45 7.05 19.77
C SER A 182 -6.74 6.67 18.47
N PRO A 183 -7.27 5.73 17.67
CA PRO A 183 -6.68 5.35 16.40
C PRO A 183 -6.59 6.58 15.48
N LEU A 184 -5.39 6.97 15.06
CA LEU A 184 -5.16 8.12 14.16
C LEU A 184 -5.44 7.75 12.69
N TYR A 185 -6.31 6.77 12.44
CA TYR A 185 -6.59 6.24 11.11
C TYR A 185 -7.89 6.83 10.53
N GLY A 186 -7.94 7.01 9.22
CA GLY A 186 -9.09 7.58 8.51
C GLY A 186 -9.42 9.00 8.99
N ASN A 187 -10.70 9.30 9.08
CA ASN A 187 -11.24 10.59 9.53
C ASN A 187 -10.86 10.96 10.97
N ASP A 188 -10.47 9.99 11.80
CA ASP A 188 -10.13 10.27 13.22
C ASP A 188 -8.81 11.06 13.35
N PHE A 189 -7.91 10.98 12.37
CA PHE A 189 -6.74 11.86 12.29
C PHE A 189 -7.10 13.35 12.21
N GLY A 190 -8.14 13.68 11.43
CA GLY A 190 -8.62 15.05 11.27
C GLY A 190 -9.29 15.58 12.54
N LYS A 191 -9.84 14.69 13.38
CA LYS A 191 -10.52 15.04 14.65
C LYS A 191 -9.57 15.07 15.85
N ALA A 192 -8.42 14.41 15.76
CA ALA A 192 -7.44 14.33 16.84
C ALA A 192 -6.90 15.71 17.23
N THR A 193 -6.33 15.85 18.42
CA THR A 193 -5.57 17.06 18.77
C THR A 193 -4.18 17.01 18.13
N LEU A 194 -3.59 18.18 17.91
CA LEU A 194 -2.20 18.27 17.45
C LEU A 194 -1.23 17.54 18.38
N GLU A 195 -1.46 17.59 19.69
CA GLU A 195 -0.66 16.88 20.69
C GLU A 195 -0.70 15.36 20.49
N GLN A 196 -1.88 14.79 20.25
CA GLN A 196 -2.03 13.36 19.96
C GLN A 196 -1.24 12.97 18.72
N VAL A 197 -1.37 13.74 17.63
CA VAL A 197 -0.62 13.49 16.39
C VAL A 197 0.90 13.59 16.61
N MET A 198 1.36 14.61 17.33
CA MET A 198 2.80 14.78 17.61
C MET A 198 3.35 13.68 18.51
N SER A 199 2.54 13.17 19.46
CA SER A 199 2.96 12.08 20.35
C SER A 199 3.13 10.73 19.63
N ALA A 200 2.45 10.55 18.50
CA ALA A 200 2.54 9.38 17.65
C ALA A 200 3.68 9.44 16.61
N LEU A 201 4.33 10.60 16.45
CA LEU A 201 5.35 10.84 15.44
C LEU A 201 6.74 10.44 15.92
N THR A 202 7.45 9.64 15.12
CA THR A 202 8.89 9.39 15.27
C THR A 202 9.61 9.80 13.98
N VAL A 203 10.55 10.74 14.05
CA VAL A 203 11.40 11.11 12.90
C VAL A 203 12.54 10.11 12.73
N LEU A 204 12.75 9.61 11.51
CA LEU A 204 13.79 8.63 11.18
C LEU A 204 15.08 9.34 10.77
N LYS A 205 16.20 8.96 11.41
CA LYS A 205 17.54 9.50 11.13
C LYS A 205 18.58 8.37 11.13
N PRO A 206 19.16 8.00 9.99
CA PRO A 206 18.84 8.49 8.65
C PRO A 206 17.44 8.06 8.19
N ALA A 207 16.94 8.68 7.12
CA ALA A 207 15.77 8.17 6.41
C ALA A 207 16.04 6.75 5.88
N VAL A 208 15.02 5.90 5.84
CA VAL A 208 15.13 4.51 5.38
C VAL A 208 14.51 4.41 4.00
N PRO A 209 15.26 4.03 2.95
CA PRO A 209 14.68 3.90 1.62
C PRO A 209 13.74 2.69 1.54
N SER A 210 12.62 2.85 0.85
CA SER A 210 11.64 1.80 0.57
C SER A 210 11.20 1.87 -0.90
N ASN A 211 10.61 0.78 -1.42
CA ASN A 211 9.98 0.80 -2.73
C ASN A 211 8.46 0.71 -2.60
N ILE A 212 7.75 1.50 -3.40
CA ILE A 212 6.31 1.67 -3.37
C ILE A 212 5.71 1.21 -4.69
N LEU A 213 4.66 0.38 -4.64
CA LEU A 213 3.85 -0.02 -5.79
C LEU A 213 2.45 0.56 -5.60
N ALA A 214 2.01 1.48 -6.45
CA ALA A 214 0.69 2.10 -6.41
C ALA A 214 -0.23 1.52 -7.48
N ILE A 215 -1.32 0.89 -7.02
CA ILE A 215 -2.41 0.38 -7.86
C ILE A 215 -3.77 0.72 -7.23
N SER A 216 -4.74 1.10 -8.07
CA SER A 216 -6.08 1.45 -7.61
C SER A 216 -7.07 0.32 -7.85
N SER A 217 -7.75 -0.08 -6.77
CA SER A 217 -8.86 -1.03 -6.80
C SER A 217 -10.14 -0.39 -7.36
N PRO A 218 -11.04 -1.17 -7.97
CA PRO A 218 -12.37 -0.67 -8.32
C PRO A 218 -13.24 -0.45 -7.07
N THR A 219 -14.34 0.28 -7.26
CA THR A 219 -15.44 0.41 -6.29
C THR A 219 -16.69 -0.27 -6.84
N GLY A 220 -17.61 -0.68 -5.96
CA GLY A 220 -18.84 -1.34 -6.39
C GLY A 220 -19.81 -1.63 -5.27
N THR A 221 -20.94 -2.24 -5.63
CA THR A 221 -21.99 -2.68 -4.71
C THR A 221 -22.59 -4.01 -5.20
N GLY A 222 -23.28 -4.73 -4.31
CA GLY A 222 -23.96 -5.98 -4.68
C GLY A 222 -23.01 -7.17 -4.82
N THR A 223 -23.36 -8.10 -5.70
CA THR A 223 -22.52 -9.28 -6.00
C THR A 223 -21.43 -8.92 -7.00
N TYR A 224 -20.21 -9.42 -6.78
CA TYR A 224 -19.11 -9.22 -7.74
C TYR A 224 -19.45 -9.87 -9.08
N THR A 225 -19.22 -9.12 -10.16
CA THR A 225 -19.36 -9.65 -11.53
C THR A 225 -18.04 -10.22 -12.03
N ARG A 226 -18.11 -11.11 -13.03
CA ARG A 226 -16.95 -11.58 -13.80
C ARG A 226 -15.99 -10.46 -14.20
N MET A 227 -16.54 -9.36 -14.71
CA MET A 227 -15.77 -8.23 -15.20
C MET A 227 -15.00 -7.55 -14.05
N GLN A 228 -15.63 -7.38 -12.88
CA GLN A 228 -14.97 -6.83 -11.70
C GLN A 228 -13.86 -7.75 -11.19
N ILE A 229 -14.13 -9.06 -11.10
CA ILE A 229 -13.12 -10.05 -10.69
C ILE A 229 -11.92 -10.02 -11.65
N THR A 230 -12.19 -9.95 -12.95
CA THR A 230 -11.16 -9.84 -13.99
C THR A 230 -10.34 -8.57 -13.83
N ASP A 231 -10.98 -7.40 -13.66
CA ASP A 231 -10.29 -6.11 -13.49
C ASP A 231 -9.39 -6.12 -12.24
N ILE A 232 -9.87 -6.65 -11.11
CA ILE A 232 -9.11 -6.75 -9.87
C ILE A 232 -7.89 -7.66 -10.06
N LEU A 233 -8.10 -8.87 -10.59
CA LEU A 233 -7.02 -9.84 -10.82
C LEU A 233 -5.97 -9.28 -11.80
N GLN A 234 -6.42 -8.68 -12.90
CA GLN A 234 -5.54 -8.12 -13.91
C GLN A 234 -4.77 -6.91 -13.39
N THR A 235 -5.39 -6.07 -12.58
CA THR A 235 -4.72 -4.91 -11.95
C THR A 235 -3.61 -5.38 -11.01
N ALA A 236 -3.89 -6.32 -10.09
CA ALA A 236 -2.89 -6.86 -9.18
C ALA A 236 -1.77 -7.61 -9.95
N TYR A 237 -2.15 -8.45 -10.91
CA TYR A 237 -1.19 -9.20 -11.73
C TYR A 237 -0.21 -8.28 -12.44
N ASN A 238 -0.70 -7.24 -13.13
CA ASN A 238 0.17 -6.33 -13.87
C ASN A 238 1.03 -5.46 -12.94
N GLY A 239 0.50 -5.04 -11.79
CA GLY A 239 1.30 -4.35 -10.77
C GLY A 239 2.45 -5.20 -10.25
N PHE A 240 2.20 -6.49 -10.00
CA PHE A 240 3.22 -7.42 -9.53
C PHE A 240 4.22 -7.81 -10.61
N VAL A 241 3.77 -7.99 -11.86
CA VAL A 241 4.69 -8.18 -12.99
C VAL A 241 5.60 -6.95 -13.14
N ALA A 242 5.05 -5.74 -13.06
CA ALA A 242 5.84 -4.51 -13.11
C ALA A 242 6.87 -4.44 -11.97
N ALA A 243 6.49 -4.78 -10.72
CA ALA A 243 7.41 -4.84 -9.59
C ALA A 243 8.54 -5.85 -9.80
N ARG A 244 8.21 -7.03 -10.34
CA ARG A 244 9.22 -8.03 -10.70
C ARG A 244 10.16 -7.52 -11.79
N LEU A 245 9.63 -6.93 -12.86
CA LEU A 245 10.44 -6.41 -13.96
C LEU A 245 11.36 -5.28 -13.48
N GLU A 246 10.86 -4.37 -12.66
CA GLU A 246 11.66 -3.28 -12.08
C GLU A 246 12.76 -3.81 -11.16
N SER A 247 12.43 -4.80 -10.32
CA SER A 247 13.42 -5.48 -9.47
C SER A 247 14.52 -6.17 -10.30
N GLN A 248 14.16 -6.78 -11.42
CA GLN A 248 15.11 -7.43 -12.34
C GLN A 248 16.04 -6.43 -13.03
N ARG A 249 15.58 -5.21 -13.33
CA ARG A 249 16.46 -4.12 -13.80
C ARG A 249 17.51 -3.79 -12.74
N GLY A 250 17.13 -3.84 -11.47
CA GLY A 250 18.01 -3.78 -10.29
C GLY A 250 18.82 -5.06 -9.99
N LYS A 251 18.80 -6.06 -10.88
CA LYS A 251 19.47 -7.37 -10.73
C LYS A 251 18.98 -8.24 -9.57
N VAL A 252 17.76 -8.00 -9.08
CA VAL A 252 17.12 -8.86 -8.10
C VAL A 252 16.44 -10.05 -8.81
N PRO A 253 16.72 -11.30 -8.42
CA PRO A 253 16.03 -12.47 -8.95
C PRO A 253 14.53 -12.41 -8.66
N ALA A 254 13.70 -12.95 -9.57
CA ALA A 254 12.24 -12.98 -9.37
C ALA A 254 11.82 -13.70 -8.07
N SER A 255 12.58 -14.73 -7.66
CA SER A 255 12.38 -15.47 -6.40
C SER A 255 12.58 -14.64 -5.14
N ASP A 256 13.25 -13.50 -5.25
CA ASP A 256 13.62 -12.64 -4.13
C ASP A 256 12.72 -11.40 -4.06
N VAL A 257 11.83 -11.23 -5.05
CA VAL A 257 10.82 -10.16 -5.06
C VAL A 257 9.75 -10.48 -4.04
N GLU A 258 9.48 -9.51 -3.18
CA GLU A 258 8.54 -9.59 -2.07
C GLU A 258 7.54 -8.44 -2.14
N ILE A 259 6.25 -8.76 -2.04
CA ILE A 259 5.17 -7.78 -2.02
C ILE A 259 4.56 -7.73 -0.61
N HIS A 260 4.65 -6.55 0.02
CA HIS A 260 3.89 -6.22 1.23
C HIS A 260 2.56 -5.60 0.81
N THR A 261 1.46 -6.22 1.23
CA THR A 261 0.10 -5.74 0.96
C THR A 261 -0.80 -5.96 2.18
N GLY A 262 -2.09 -5.67 2.06
CA GLY A 262 -3.09 -5.93 3.08
C GLY A 262 -4.49 -5.88 2.46
N TRP A 263 -5.42 -5.22 3.15
CA TRP A 263 -6.81 -5.08 2.74
C TRP A 263 -7.02 -4.03 1.63
N TRP A 264 -6.29 -4.19 0.51
CA TRP A 264 -6.39 -3.36 -0.69
C TRP A 264 -7.84 -3.24 -1.15
N GLY A 265 -8.34 -2.01 -1.29
CA GLY A 265 -9.70 -1.73 -1.71
C GLY A 265 -10.81 -2.11 -0.74
N CYS A 266 -10.52 -2.57 0.48
CA CYS A 266 -11.55 -3.11 1.39
C CYS A 266 -12.08 -2.13 2.45
N GLY A 267 -11.43 -0.97 2.65
CA GLY A 267 -11.90 0.09 3.56
C GLY A 267 -12.87 1.03 2.85
N ALA A 268 -12.42 2.23 2.52
CA ALA A 268 -13.23 3.26 1.85
C ALA A 268 -13.89 2.77 0.54
N PHE A 269 -13.31 1.78 -0.14
CA PHE A 269 -13.84 1.27 -1.42
C PHE A 269 -14.80 0.08 -1.25
N GLY A 270 -14.97 -0.45 -0.02
CA GLY A 270 -15.98 -1.47 0.30
C GLY A 270 -15.68 -2.88 -0.25
N GLY A 271 -14.43 -3.15 -0.63
CA GLY A 271 -13.99 -4.45 -1.14
C GLY A 271 -14.23 -5.61 -0.16
N ASN A 272 -14.44 -6.81 -0.69
CA ASN A 272 -14.56 -8.03 0.10
C ASN A 272 -13.17 -8.57 0.43
N ARG A 273 -12.81 -8.61 1.71
CA ARG A 273 -11.46 -9.00 2.16
C ARG A 273 -11.02 -10.38 1.69
N THR A 274 -11.91 -11.38 1.72
CA THR A 274 -11.61 -12.74 1.26
C THR A 274 -11.32 -12.77 -0.23
N LEU A 275 -12.20 -12.17 -1.04
CA LEU A 275 -12.03 -12.11 -2.49
C LEU A 275 -10.77 -11.33 -2.88
N MET A 276 -10.59 -10.12 -2.33
CA MET A 276 -9.44 -9.27 -2.64
C MET A 276 -8.12 -9.92 -2.20
N GLY A 277 -8.09 -10.61 -1.05
CA GLY A 277 -6.94 -11.37 -0.61
C GLY A 277 -6.63 -12.55 -1.54
N LEU A 278 -7.65 -13.33 -1.91
CA LEU A 278 -7.53 -14.44 -2.86
C LEU A 278 -6.94 -13.99 -4.20
N LEU A 279 -7.51 -12.92 -4.80
CA LEU A 279 -7.08 -12.43 -6.11
C LEU A 279 -5.66 -11.84 -6.08
N GLN A 280 -5.25 -11.22 -4.98
CA GLN A 280 -3.86 -10.78 -4.79
C GLN A 280 -2.90 -11.97 -4.71
N ILE A 281 -3.23 -13.02 -3.96
CA ILE A 281 -2.36 -14.22 -3.91
C ILE A 281 -2.26 -14.88 -5.28
N LEU A 282 -3.39 -15.05 -5.96
CA LEU A 282 -3.43 -15.63 -7.30
C LEU A 282 -2.57 -14.81 -8.29
N ALA A 283 -2.71 -13.48 -8.25
CA ALA A 283 -1.88 -12.57 -9.03
C ALA A 283 -0.38 -12.74 -8.74
N ALA A 284 0.02 -12.88 -7.47
CA ALA A 284 1.41 -13.06 -7.08
C ALA A 284 2.01 -14.37 -7.63
N HIS A 285 1.26 -15.47 -7.56
CA HIS A 285 1.65 -16.74 -8.18
C HIS A 285 1.79 -16.61 -9.70
N MET A 286 0.80 -16.03 -10.37
CA MET A 286 0.80 -15.84 -11.83
C MET A 286 1.94 -14.92 -12.28
N ALA A 287 2.25 -13.90 -11.49
CA ALA A 287 3.35 -12.97 -11.73
C ALA A 287 4.73 -13.56 -11.39
N GLY A 288 4.81 -14.75 -10.78
CA GLY A 288 6.07 -15.38 -10.38
C GLY A 288 6.81 -14.58 -9.30
N ILE A 289 6.07 -14.00 -8.36
CA ILE A 289 6.61 -13.34 -7.17
C ILE A 289 7.17 -14.39 -6.21
N GLY A 290 8.27 -14.07 -5.53
CA GLY A 290 8.89 -14.94 -4.54
C GLY A 290 8.06 -15.05 -3.26
N ARG A 291 7.65 -13.90 -2.70
CA ARG A 291 6.88 -13.83 -1.45
C ARG A 291 5.80 -12.75 -1.48
N ILE A 292 4.65 -13.04 -0.87
CA ILE A 292 3.61 -12.05 -0.59
C ILE A 292 3.27 -12.07 0.90
N ILE A 293 3.32 -10.90 1.52
CA ILE A 293 3.03 -10.68 2.93
C ILE A 293 1.74 -9.87 3.03
N LEU A 294 0.69 -10.47 3.58
CA LEU A 294 -0.61 -9.82 3.80
C LEU A 294 -0.72 -9.36 5.26
N HIS A 295 -0.67 -8.05 5.45
CA HIS A 295 -0.83 -7.37 6.74
C HIS A 295 -2.31 -7.19 7.05
N TYR A 296 -2.78 -7.74 8.17
CA TYR A 296 -4.21 -7.76 8.54
C TYR A 296 -4.61 -6.75 9.63
N GLY A 297 -3.70 -5.87 10.05
CA GLY A 297 -3.98 -4.81 11.02
C GLY A 297 -4.10 -5.32 12.46
N ALA A 298 -4.77 -4.55 13.31
CA ALA A 298 -4.94 -4.83 14.75
C ALA A 298 -6.10 -5.80 15.07
N GLU A 299 -6.66 -6.46 14.06
CA GLU A 299 -7.77 -7.38 14.24
C GLU A 299 -7.35 -8.66 14.97
N ASP A 300 -8.31 -9.31 15.63
CA ASP A 300 -8.18 -10.37 16.64
C ASP A 300 -7.70 -11.73 16.11
N GLY A 301 -6.84 -11.73 15.08
CA GLY A 301 -6.20 -12.93 14.54
C GLY A 301 -7.09 -13.78 13.63
N ARG A 302 -8.34 -13.37 13.38
CA ARG A 302 -9.21 -14.01 12.40
C ARG A 302 -8.90 -13.51 11.00
N VAL A 303 -7.87 -14.08 10.39
CA VAL A 303 -7.61 -13.83 8.97
C VAL A 303 -8.50 -14.77 8.15
N PRO A 304 -9.41 -14.29 7.30
CA PRO A 304 -10.26 -15.14 6.46
C PRO A 304 -9.47 -15.74 5.29
N PHE A 305 -8.30 -16.33 5.56
CA PHE A 305 -7.47 -17.02 4.58
C PHE A 305 -7.87 -18.47 4.38
N GLY A 306 -8.63 -19.09 5.30
CA GLY A 306 -9.01 -20.50 5.19
C GLY A 306 -9.64 -20.82 3.84
N ASP A 307 -10.66 -20.05 3.45
CA ASP A 307 -11.40 -20.27 2.21
C ASP A 307 -10.54 -19.94 0.96
N ALA A 308 -9.75 -18.87 1.02
CA ALA A 308 -8.86 -18.49 -0.08
C ALA A 308 -7.75 -19.54 -0.32
N MET A 309 -7.15 -20.05 0.75
CA MET A 309 -6.12 -21.10 0.67
C MET A 309 -6.72 -22.44 0.26
N ALA A 310 -7.93 -22.78 0.73
CA ALA A 310 -8.64 -23.96 0.29
C ALA A 310 -8.91 -23.91 -1.22
N PHE A 311 -9.37 -22.77 -1.76
CA PHE A 311 -9.55 -22.58 -3.19
C PHE A 311 -8.22 -22.73 -3.96
N LEU A 312 -7.14 -22.12 -3.47
CA LEU A 312 -5.82 -22.25 -4.12
C LEU A 312 -5.32 -23.69 -4.13
N ASN A 313 -5.60 -24.48 -3.09
CA ASN A 313 -5.28 -25.91 -3.07
C ASN A 313 -6.05 -26.68 -4.16
N LEU A 314 -7.32 -26.35 -4.40
CA LEU A 314 -8.12 -26.93 -5.49
C LEU A 314 -7.61 -26.54 -6.89
N VAL A 315 -6.99 -25.37 -7.02
CA VAL A 315 -6.30 -24.99 -8.26
C VAL A 315 -4.98 -25.75 -8.39
N ALA A 316 -4.24 -25.93 -7.29
CA ALA A 316 -2.95 -26.61 -7.28
C ALA A 316 -3.05 -28.11 -7.57
N ASP A 317 -4.08 -28.78 -7.04
CA ASP A 317 -4.30 -30.22 -7.23
C ASP A 317 -4.97 -30.57 -8.57
N GLY A 318 -5.31 -29.56 -9.38
CA GLY A 318 -5.96 -29.72 -10.68
C GLY A 318 -7.46 -30.01 -10.61
N SER A 319 -8.09 -29.92 -9.43
CA SER A 319 -9.54 -30.04 -9.28
C SER A 319 -10.27 -28.91 -9.99
N VAL A 320 -9.64 -27.73 -10.08
CA VAL A 320 -10.10 -26.61 -10.91
C VAL A 320 -9.34 -26.60 -12.23
N ARG A 321 -10.06 -26.34 -13.33
CA ARG A 321 -9.45 -26.16 -14.65
C ARG A 321 -8.45 -25.02 -14.61
N THR A 322 -7.26 -25.24 -15.18
CA THR A 322 -6.12 -24.31 -15.08
C THR A 322 -6.21 -23.10 -16.02
N THR A 323 -7.24 -22.95 -16.84
CA THR A 323 -7.35 -21.72 -17.66
C THR A 323 -7.72 -20.53 -16.77
N THR A 324 -7.19 -19.35 -17.05
CA THR A 324 -7.54 -18.14 -16.28
C THR A 324 -9.02 -17.81 -16.39
N SER A 325 -9.63 -18.03 -17.56
CA SER A 325 -11.08 -17.86 -17.74
C SER A 325 -11.88 -18.74 -16.77
N SER A 326 -11.57 -20.05 -16.69
CA SER A 326 -12.28 -20.96 -15.81
C SER A 326 -12.07 -20.67 -14.34
N VAL A 327 -10.86 -20.27 -13.93
CA VAL A 327 -10.62 -19.85 -12.54
C VAL A 327 -11.48 -18.64 -12.18
N ILE A 328 -11.64 -17.66 -13.08
CA ILE A 328 -12.54 -16.51 -12.86
C ILE A 328 -14.01 -16.97 -12.78
N ASP A 329 -14.44 -17.93 -13.61
CA ASP A 329 -15.81 -18.48 -13.56
C ASP A 329 -16.10 -19.13 -12.19
N GLU A 330 -15.15 -19.92 -11.66
CA GLU A 330 -15.28 -20.57 -10.36
C GLU A 330 -15.32 -19.56 -9.21
N VAL A 331 -14.49 -18.51 -9.26
CA VAL A 331 -14.50 -17.44 -8.24
C VAL A 331 -15.83 -16.66 -8.29
N GLU A 332 -16.38 -16.40 -9.47
CA GLU A 332 -17.68 -15.75 -9.62
C GLU A 332 -18.82 -16.61 -9.04
N ALA A 333 -18.75 -17.94 -9.22
CA ALA A 333 -19.72 -18.88 -8.69
C ALA A 333 -19.75 -18.95 -7.14
N LEU A 334 -18.72 -18.43 -6.46
CA LEU A 334 -18.72 -18.26 -4.99
C LEU A 334 -19.61 -17.10 -4.53
N HIS A 335 -20.12 -16.28 -5.44
CA HIS A 335 -21.09 -15.21 -5.16
C HIS A 335 -20.68 -14.24 -4.05
N PHE A 336 -19.37 -13.92 -3.98
CA PHE A 336 -18.89 -12.87 -3.08
C PHE A 336 -19.66 -11.56 -3.31
N ARG A 337 -19.90 -10.83 -2.22
CA ARG A 337 -20.58 -9.54 -2.25
C ARG A 337 -19.65 -8.45 -1.76
N TRP A 338 -19.78 -7.27 -2.36
CA TRP A 338 -19.16 -6.05 -1.88
C TRP A 338 -19.55 -5.83 -0.42
N GLY A 339 -18.58 -5.44 0.39
CA GLY A 339 -18.79 -5.03 1.77
C GLY A 339 -19.37 -3.62 1.85
N HIS A 340 -19.34 -3.06 3.06
CA HIS A 340 -19.70 -1.67 3.27
C HIS A 340 -18.43 -0.81 3.22
N SER A 341 -18.48 0.27 2.45
CA SER A 341 -17.50 1.34 2.60
C SER A 341 -17.59 1.87 4.04
N ASP A 342 -16.47 1.91 4.72
CA ASP A 342 -16.37 2.49 6.07
C ASP A 342 -16.31 4.03 6.05
N GLY A 343 -16.27 4.62 4.85
CA GLY A 343 -16.20 6.06 4.66
C GLY A 343 -15.01 6.69 5.37
N ASN A 344 -13.92 5.93 5.55
CA ASN A 344 -12.69 6.39 6.20
C ASN A 344 -12.33 7.80 5.79
#